data_AF-A0A2P5XED3-F1
#
_entry.id   AF-A0A2P5XED3-F1
#
_cell.length_a   1.000
_cell.length_b   1.000
_cell.length_c   1.000
_cell.angle_alpha   90.00
_cell.angle_beta   90.00
_cell.angle_gamma   90.00
#
_symmetry.space_group_name_H-M   'P 1'
#
loop_
_entity.id
_entity.type
_entity.pdbx_description
1 polymer ?
#
loop_
_entity_poly.entity_id
_entity_poly.type
_entity_poly.pdbx_seq_one_letter_code
_entity_poly.pdbx_strand_id
1 'polypeptide(L)'
;MAPLLLTSSPIHSFPATPKLSFRSKPRPIIRAAAGLEVDSFTKKSGYLFQLSAFEAESLLDYSPSRIAAIYRRKPLILLRRLIQISTTFGKWFGIRYIDNLMERSDQMFKVRAAELRKILVELGPAYIKIAQAVSSRPDLIQPSYLDELSLLQDRITPFSTEVALDTIEKELGLQIDELFSEISPEPVAAASLGQVVYQARLRRSGQVVAVKVQRPGVQAAISLDILILRFLAGVVKKAGKFNTDLQEMDYRKEADNGLKFR
;
A
#
# COMPACT_ATOMS: atom_id res chain seq x y z
N MET A 1 -15.06 23.20 -44.37
CA MET A 1 -14.08 22.17 -43.95
C MET A 1 -12.75 22.88 -43.70
N ALA A 2 -12.39 23.08 -42.43
CA ALA A 2 -11.13 23.69 -42.02
C ALA A 2 -10.36 22.65 -41.17
N PRO A 3 -9.08 22.36 -41.45
CA PRO A 3 -8.32 21.38 -40.67
C PRO A 3 -7.75 22.04 -39.41
N LEU A 4 -8.05 21.46 -38.25
CA LEU A 4 -7.47 21.81 -36.96
C LEU A 4 -6.03 21.25 -36.89
N LEU A 5 -5.05 22.15 -36.88
CA LEU A 5 -3.65 21.85 -36.58
C LEU A 5 -3.53 21.41 -35.11
N LEU A 6 -3.18 20.15 -34.87
CA LEU A 6 -2.71 19.69 -33.56
C LEU A 6 -1.36 20.36 -33.28
N THR A 7 -1.35 21.35 -32.39
CA THR A 7 -0.13 21.91 -31.83
C THR A 7 0.43 20.92 -30.81
N SER A 8 1.59 20.34 -31.12
CA SER A 8 2.36 19.51 -30.19
C SER A 8 2.86 20.37 -29.02
N SER A 9 2.34 20.14 -27.82
CA SER A 9 2.88 20.76 -26.61
C SER A 9 4.34 20.31 -26.40
N PRO A 10 5.28 21.21 -26.06
CA PRO A 10 6.68 20.87 -25.88
C PRO A 10 6.85 19.98 -24.64
N ILE A 11 7.68 18.94 -24.79
CA ILE A 11 8.11 18.04 -23.72
C ILE A 11 8.74 18.87 -22.60
N HIS A 12 8.22 18.73 -21.37
CA HIS A 12 8.73 19.40 -20.17
C HIS A 12 10.27 19.32 -20.09
N SER A 13 10.90 20.48 -20.13
CA SER A 13 12.33 20.67 -19.89
C SER A 13 12.73 20.11 -18.52
N PHE A 14 13.94 19.54 -18.43
CA PHE A 14 14.52 19.07 -17.17
C PHE A 14 14.40 20.14 -16.08
N PRO A 15 13.95 19.80 -14.86
CA PRO A 15 14.01 20.75 -13.75
C PRO A 15 15.46 21.19 -13.54
N ALA A 16 15.66 22.48 -13.23
CA ALA A 16 16.96 23.09 -12.98
C ALA A 16 17.53 22.66 -11.62
N THR A 17 17.80 21.36 -11.45
CA THR A 17 18.46 20.77 -10.28
C THR A 17 19.78 20.13 -10.68
N PRO A 18 20.77 20.07 -9.76
CA PRO A 18 22.13 19.69 -10.10
C PRO A 18 22.17 18.27 -10.67
N LYS A 19 22.72 18.18 -11.88
CA LYS A 19 22.91 16.93 -12.63
C LYS A 19 23.71 15.92 -11.80
N LEU A 20 23.24 14.67 -11.69
CA LEU A 20 24.16 13.57 -11.35
C LEU A 20 25.07 13.34 -12.55
N SER A 21 26.22 13.99 -12.52
CA SER A 21 27.34 13.65 -13.40
C SER A 21 27.96 12.35 -12.90
N PHE A 22 27.80 11.28 -13.67
CA PHE A 22 28.42 9.99 -13.39
C PHE A 22 29.93 10.07 -13.59
N ARG A 23 30.64 10.62 -12.60
CA ARG A 23 32.09 10.52 -12.53
C ARG A 23 32.43 9.18 -11.91
N SER A 24 32.96 8.28 -12.72
CA SER A 24 33.44 6.95 -12.35
C SER A 24 34.36 7.00 -11.12
N LYS A 25 33.83 6.73 -9.94
CA LYS A 25 34.60 6.23 -8.81
C LYS A 25 34.05 4.86 -8.45
N PRO A 26 34.89 3.84 -8.27
CA PRO A 26 34.43 2.56 -7.76
C PRO A 26 33.74 2.82 -6.42
N ARG A 27 32.43 2.53 -6.33
CA ARG A 27 31.70 2.64 -5.07
C ARG A 27 32.31 1.62 -4.12
N PRO A 28 32.77 2.02 -2.91
CA PRO A 28 33.25 1.06 -1.93
C PRO A 28 32.12 0.08 -1.61
N ILE A 29 32.46 -1.17 -1.30
CA ILE A 29 31.52 -2.15 -0.77
C ILE A 29 31.06 -1.62 0.59
N ILE A 30 29.92 -0.92 0.62
CA ILE A 30 29.40 -0.31 1.86
C ILE A 30 28.72 -1.41 2.67
N ARG A 31 29.46 -1.92 3.67
CA ARG A 31 28.89 -2.49 4.89
C ARG A 31 27.79 -1.57 5.38
N ALA A 32 26.60 -2.13 5.62
CA ALA A 32 25.46 -1.48 6.25
C ALA A 32 25.91 -0.55 7.39
N ALA A 33 25.96 0.76 7.11
CA ALA A 33 26.34 1.78 8.06
C ALA A 33 25.14 2.72 8.24
N ALA A 34 24.50 2.52 9.39
CA ALA A 34 23.72 3.46 10.20
C ALA A 34 23.56 4.89 9.64
N GLY A 35 22.31 5.30 9.40
CA GLY A 35 21.95 6.72 9.28
C GLY A 35 20.85 7.09 8.27
N LEU A 36 20.27 6.14 7.54
CA LEU A 36 19.20 6.41 6.58
C LEU A 36 17.83 6.24 7.27
N GLU A 37 16.95 7.24 7.21
CA GLU A 37 15.53 7.07 7.57
C GLU A 37 14.89 6.07 6.59
N VAL A 38 15.05 4.78 6.89
CA VAL A 38 14.31 3.71 6.25
C VAL A 38 12.85 3.98 6.56
N ASP A 39 12.07 4.26 5.51
CA ASP A 39 10.67 4.61 5.68
C ASP A 39 9.93 3.51 6.46
N SER A 40 8.89 3.90 7.21
CA SER A 40 8.18 3.02 8.16
C SER A 40 7.69 1.72 7.52
N PHE A 41 7.29 1.77 6.24
CA PHE A 41 6.88 0.58 5.50
C PHE A 41 8.08 -0.34 5.27
N THR A 42 9.21 0.13 4.75
CA THR A 42 10.39 -0.71 4.50
C THR A 42 10.91 -1.37 5.77
N LYS A 43 10.89 -0.66 6.91
CA LYS A 43 11.25 -1.20 8.23
C LYS A 43 10.33 -2.35 8.65
N LYS A 44 9.02 -2.22 8.38
CA LYS A 44 8.01 -3.19 8.83
C LYS A 44 7.79 -4.31 7.83
N SER A 45 7.91 -4.05 6.53
CA SER A 45 7.81 -5.01 5.44
C SER A 45 9.09 -5.83 5.24
N GLY A 46 10.14 -5.57 6.04
CA GLY A 46 11.40 -6.32 6.17
C GLY A 46 11.31 -7.84 5.98
N TYR A 47 10.20 -8.43 6.38
CA TYR A 47 9.97 -9.88 6.31
C TYR A 47 9.49 -10.39 4.94
N LEU A 48 9.14 -9.52 3.98
CA LEU A 48 8.63 -9.89 2.65
C LEU A 48 9.72 -10.01 1.58
N PHE A 49 10.96 -9.60 1.86
CA PHE A 49 12.04 -9.48 0.87
C PHE A 49 12.64 -10.81 0.38
N GLN A 50 12.06 -11.95 0.73
CA GLN A 50 12.49 -13.29 0.28
C GLN A 50 11.46 -13.92 -0.69
N LEU A 51 11.04 -13.16 -1.70
CA LEU A 51 10.32 -13.74 -2.83
C LEU A 51 11.31 -13.98 -3.97
N SER A 52 11.22 -15.16 -4.58
CA SER A 52 12.00 -15.43 -5.79
C SER A 52 11.52 -14.54 -6.94
N ALA A 53 12.37 -14.29 -7.94
CA ALA A 53 12.00 -13.51 -9.13
C ALA A 53 10.71 -14.04 -9.79
N PHE A 54 10.55 -15.37 -9.84
CA PHE A 54 9.35 -16.04 -10.34
C PHE A 54 8.10 -15.73 -9.52
N GLU A 55 8.21 -15.68 -8.18
CA GLU A 55 7.10 -15.32 -7.31
C GLU A 55 6.71 -13.85 -7.52
N ALA A 56 7.68 -12.93 -7.65
CA ALA A 56 7.42 -11.52 -7.93
C ALA A 56 6.72 -11.32 -9.29
N GLU A 57 7.19 -11.99 -10.33
CA GLU A 57 6.59 -11.94 -11.67
C GLU A 57 5.14 -12.46 -11.66
N SER A 58 4.88 -13.54 -10.92
CA SER A 58 3.53 -14.11 -10.81
C SER A 58 2.51 -13.21 -10.09
N LEU A 59 2.97 -12.24 -9.30
CA LEU A 59 2.11 -11.27 -8.61
C LEU A 59 1.74 -10.09 -9.52
N LEU A 60 2.35 -9.94 -10.72
CA LEU A 60 2.02 -8.86 -11.66
C LEU A 60 0.63 -9.08 -12.24
N ASP A 61 0.28 -10.33 -12.52
CA ASP A 61 -1.07 -10.74 -12.91
C ASP A 61 -1.92 -11.05 -11.68
N TYR A 62 -2.85 -10.14 -11.37
CA TYR A 62 -3.78 -10.34 -10.25
C TYR A 62 -4.62 -11.61 -10.44
N SER A 63 -4.28 -12.65 -9.68
CA SER A 63 -5.01 -13.93 -9.68
C SER A 63 -5.10 -14.48 -8.24
N PRO A 64 -6.29 -14.41 -7.60
CA PRO A 64 -6.45 -14.80 -6.20
C PRO A 64 -5.99 -16.24 -5.88
N SER A 65 -6.18 -17.16 -6.84
CA SER A 65 -5.76 -18.56 -6.73
C SER A 65 -4.24 -18.73 -6.71
N ARG A 66 -3.50 -17.96 -7.52
CA ARG A 66 -2.01 -18.03 -7.54
C ARG A 66 -1.42 -17.41 -6.28
N ILE A 67 -1.94 -16.26 -5.85
CA ILE A 67 -1.55 -15.60 -4.60
C ILE A 67 -1.72 -16.58 -3.42
N ALA A 68 -2.88 -17.24 -3.33
CA ALA A 68 -3.14 -18.23 -2.29
C ALA A 68 -2.18 -19.43 -2.36
N ALA A 69 -1.82 -19.91 -3.56
CA ALA A 69 -0.89 -21.02 -3.72
C ALA A 69 0.53 -20.70 -3.23
N ILE A 70 1.02 -19.48 -3.49
CA ILE A 70 2.33 -19.00 -3.02
C ILE A 70 2.35 -18.94 -1.49
N TYR A 71 1.36 -18.27 -0.89
CA TYR A 71 1.33 -18.07 0.56
C TYR A 71 0.95 -19.33 1.35
N ARG A 72 0.29 -20.32 0.72
CA ARG A 72 0.07 -21.64 1.34
C ARG A 72 1.38 -22.37 1.65
N ARG A 73 2.44 -22.12 0.88
CA ARG A 73 3.79 -22.66 1.12
C ARG A 73 4.59 -21.85 2.14
N LYS A 74 4.15 -20.63 2.48
CA LYS A 74 4.81 -19.73 3.44
C LYS A 74 3.86 -19.35 4.60
N PRO A 75 3.32 -20.31 5.37
CA PRO A 75 2.31 -20.05 6.40
C PRO A 75 2.81 -19.13 7.53
N LEU A 76 4.11 -19.18 7.85
CA LEU A 76 4.71 -18.32 8.88
C LEU A 76 4.68 -16.83 8.50
N ILE A 77 4.84 -16.50 7.22
CA ILE A 77 4.75 -15.11 6.73
C ILE A 77 3.33 -14.58 6.92
N LEU A 78 2.33 -15.41 6.57
CA LEU A 78 0.93 -15.09 6.75
C LEU A 78 0.57 -14.94 8.23
N LEU A 79 0.98 -15.88 9.08
CA LEU A 79 0.71 -15.83 10.52
C LEU A 79 1.35 -14.60 11.17
N ARG A 80 2.60 -14.28 10.84
CA ARG A 80 3.28 -13.08 11.33
C ARG A 80 2.55 -11.82 10.91
N ARG A 81 2.09 -11.74 9.66
CA ARG A 81 1.34 -10.59 9.16
C ARG A 81 -0.02 -10.47 9.84
N LEU A 82 -0.73 -11.58 10.05
CA LEU A 82 -1.97 -11.60 10.83
C LEU A 82 -1.73 -11.10 12.26
N ILE A 83 -0.72 -11.61 12.96
CA ILE A 83 -0.37 -11.15 14.32
C ILE A 83 -0.08 -9.65 14.33
N GLN A 84 0.67 -9.14 13.34
CA GLN A 84 0.95 -7.70 13.23
C GLN A 84 -0.35 -6.90 13.06
N ILE A 85 -1.21 -7.27 12.12
CA ILE A 85 -2.48 -6.58 11.87
C ILE A 85 -3.36 -6.64 13.12
N SER A 86 -3.51 -7.83 13.72
CA SER A 86 -4.34 -8.07 14.89
C SER A 86 -3.83 -7.32 16.12
N THR A 87 -2.52 -7.23 16.35
CA THR A 87 -1.97 -6.49 17.49
C THR A 87 -2.13 -4.98 17.32
N THR A 88 -1.89 -4.45 16.11
CA THR A 88 -2.05 -3.01 15.83
C THR A 88 -3.52 -2.57 15.96
N PHE A 89 -4.46 -3.28 15.33
CA PHE A 89 -5.89 -2.98 15.49
C PHE A 89 -6.41 -3.32 16.88
N GLY A 90 -6.00 -4.46 17.46
CA GLY A 90 -6.45 -4.90 18.78
C GLY A 90 -6.09 -3.90 19.88
N LYS A 91 -4.89 -3.31 19.82
CA LYS A 91 -4.51 -2.20 20.71
C LYS A 91 -5.46 -1.01 20.57
N TRP A 92 -5.74 -0.58 19.34
CA TRP A 92 -6.65 0.55 19.09
C TRP A 92 -8.07 0.27 19.56
N PHE A 93 -8.62 -0.91 19.27
CA PHE A 93 -9.93 -1.35 19.74
C PHE A 93 -9.99 -1.46 21.27
N GLY A 94 -8.94 -1.99 21.91
CA GLY A 94 -8.86 -2.07 23.37
C GLY A 94 -8.91 -0.69 24.02
N ILE A 95 -8.16 0.28 23.48
CA ILE A 95 -8.20 1.65 24.00
C ILE A 95 -9.58 2.30 23.71
N ARG A 96 -10.14 2.09 22.52
CA ARG A 96 -11.50 2.56 22.18
C ARG A 96 -12.56 1.99 23.13
N TYR A 97 -12.44 0.73 23.51
CA TYR A 97 -13.33 0.06 24.46
C TYR A 97 -13.20 0.69 25.86
N ILE A 98 -11.98 0.96 26.30
CA ILE A 98 -11.71 1.66 27.57
C ILE A 98 -12.31 3.07 27.56
N ASP A 99 -12.15 3.84 26.47
CA ASP A 99 -12.75 5.18 26.37
C ASP A 99 -14.28 5.15 26.44
N ASN A 100 -14.89 4.09 25.89
CA ASN A 100 -16.32 3.88 25.96
C ASN A 100 -16.78 3.59 27.39
N LEU A 101 -16.03 2.77 28.13
CA LEU A 101 -16.30 2.50 29.56
C LEU A 101 -16.12 3.75 30.44
N MET A 102 -15.22 4.66 30.07
CA MET A 102 -15.01 5.91 30.79
C MET A 102 -15.93 7.06 30.33
N GLU A 103 -16.88 6.83 29.43
CA GLU A 103 -17.77 7.86 28.84
C GLU A 103 -17.01 9.05 28.21
N ARG A 104 -15.78 8.81 27.74
CA ARG A 104 -14.92 9.83 27.08
C ARG A 104 -14.85 9.64 25.57
N SER A 105 -15.72 8.80 25.01
CA SER A 105 -15.74 8.40 23.60
C SER A 105 -15.78 9.58 22.64
N ASP A 106 -16.55 10.62 22.99
CA ASP A 106 -16.86 11.74 22.11
C ASP A 106 -15.73 12.77 22.13
N GLN A 107 -15.13 13.00 23.30
CA GLN A 107 -13.95 13.87 23.45
C GLN A 107 -12.73 13.29 22.75
N MET A 108 -12.53 11.97 22.85
CA MET A 108 -11.37 11.28 22.29
C MET A 108 -11.53 10.96 20.80
N PHE A 109 -12.69 11.23 20.21
CA PHE A 109 -13.02 10.82 18.84
C PHE A 109 -11.99 11.30 17.80
N LYS A 110 -11.61 12.59 17.84
CA LYS A 110 -10.58 13.16 16.95
C LYS A 110 -9.21 12.51 17.16
N VAL A 111 -8.85 12.23 18.42
CA VAL A 111 -7.58 11.56 18.75
C VAL A 111 -7.56 10.14 18.17
N ARG A 112 -8.66 9.40 18.30
CA ARG A 112 -8.79 8.05 17.76
C ARG A 112 -8.81 8.02 16.24
N ALA A 113 -9.38 9.03 15.59
CA ALA A 113 -9.31 9.19 14.14
C ALA A 113 -7.87 9.40 13.66
N ALA A 114 -7.11 10.26 14.34
CA ALA A 114 -5.69 10.48 14.03
C ALA A 114 -4.84 9.22 14.28
N GLU A 115 -5.12 8.46 15.34
CA GLU A 115 -4.47 7.17 15.60
C GLU A 115 -4.80 6.13 14.53
N LEU A 116 -6.05 6.04 14.09
CA LEU A 116 -6.46 5.13 13.01
C LEU A 116 -5.72 5.47 11.72
N ARG A 117 -5.62 6.74 11.36
CA ARG A 117 -4.82 7.19 10.22
C ARG A 117 -3.37 6.73 10.33
N LYS A 118 -2.72 6.90 11.49
CA LYS A 118 -1.34 6.45 11.73
C LYS A 118 -1.20 4.93 11.58
N ILE A 119 -2.16 4.16 12.09
CA ILE A 119 -2.21 2.70 11.94
C ILE A 119 -2.28 2.31 10.46
N LEU A 120 -3.15 2.96 9.68
CA LEU A 120 -3.30 2.67 8.25
C LEU A 120 -2.01 2.96 7.47
N VAL A 121 -1.34 4.08 7.79
CA VAL A 121 -0.02 4.42 7.22
C VAL A 121 1.03 3.37 7.61
N GLU A 122 1.02 2.94 8.86
CA GLU A 122 1.94 1.93 9.40
C GLU A 122 1.76 0.55 8.77
N LEU A 123 0.51 0.14 8.52
CA LEU A 123 0.22 -1.15 7.88
C LEU A 123 0.62 -1.14 6.41
N GLY A 124 0.56 0.01 5.75
CA GLY A 124 1.17 0.23 4.44
C GLY A 124 0.18 0.37 3.29
N PRO A 125 0.64 0.21 2.04
CA PRO A 125 -0.06 0.69 0.85
C PRO A 125 -1.46 0.12 0.62
N ALA A 126 -1.71 -1.15 0.97
CA ALA A 126 -3.03 -1.75 0.83
C ALA A 126 -4.07 -1.06 1.72
N TYR A 127 -3.72 -0.80 2.97
CA TYR A 127 -4.60 -0.17 3.96
C TYR A 127 -4.83 1.30 3.70
N ILE A 128 -3.81 2.02 3.22
CA ILE A 128 -3.98 3.41 2.77
C ILE A 128 -4.93 3.45 1.56
N LYS A 129 -4.79 2.56 0.57
CA LYS A 129 -5.74 2.49 -0.56
C LYS A 129 -7.16 2.19 -0.13
N ILE A 130 -7.34 1.32 0.85
CA ILE A 130 -8.67 1.04 1.44
C ILE A 130 -9.20 2.32 2.08
N ALA A 131 -8.40 2.97 2.92
CA ALA A 131 -8.79 4.21 3.57
C ALA A 131 -9.20 5.30 2.57
N GLN A 132 -8.44 5.43 1.46
CA GLN A 132 -8.75 6.33 0.37
C GLN A 132 -10.08 5.98 -0.34
N ALA A 133 -10.35 4.69 -0.54
CA ALA A 133 -11.60 4.23 -1.12
C ALA A 133 -12.79 4.50 -0.18
N VAL A 134 -12.65 4.24 1.13
CA VAL A 134 -13.73 4.51 2.09
C VAL A 134 -13.91 6.02 2.29
N SER A 135 -12.85 6.83 2.30
CA SER A 135 -12.97 8.29 2.46
C SER A 135 -13.68 8.97 1.29
N SER A 136 -13.68 8.35 0.10
CA SER A 136 -14.46 8.82 -1.05
C SER A 136 -15.98 8.61 -0.89
N ARG A 137 -16.39 7.87 0.15
CA ARG A 137 -17.78 7.53 0.49
C ARG A 137 -18.15 8.07 1.87
N PRO A 138 -18.50 9.37 1.96
CA PRO A 138 -18.84 10.03 3.23
C PRO A 138 -20.08 9.41 3.92
N ASP A 139 -20.89 8.66 3.19
CA ASP A 139 -22.02 7.88 3.72
C ASP A 139 -21.59 6.74 4.66
N LEU A 140 -20.34 6.29 4.56
CA LEU A 140 -19.84 5.11 5.30
C LEU A 140 -19.10 5.47 6.60
N ILE A 141 -18.70 6.72 6.79
CA ILE A 141 -17.80 7.11 7.89
C ILE A 141 -18.25 8.43 8.51
N GLN A 142 -18.13 8.52 9.84
CA GLN A 142 -18.37 9.77 10.55
C GLN A 142 -17.38 10.89 10.17
N PRO A 143 -17.80 12.17 10.20
CA PRO A 143 -17.02 13.31 9.69
C PRO A 143 -15.58 13.41 10.21
N SER A 144 -15.32 13.24 11.52
CA SER A 144 -13.94 13.42 12.02
C SER A 144 -12.96 12.33 11.59
N TYR A 145 -13.44 11.12 11.27
CA TYR A 145 -12.60 10.13 10.61
C TYR A 145 -12.39 10.49 9.14
N LEU A 146 -13.40 11.00 8.45
CA LEU A 146 -13.28 11.45 7.07
C LEU A 146 -12.22 12.55 6.93
N ASP A 147 -12.21 13.53 7.84
CA ASP A 147 -11.20 14.60 7.87
C ASP A 147 -9.77 14.02 7.96
N GLU A 148 -9.54 13.09 8.90
CA GLU A 148 -8.23 12.46 9.08
C GLU A 148 -7.85 11.55 7.89
N LEU A 149 -8.79 10.77 7.33
CA LEU A 149 -8.52 9.91 6.18
C LEU A 149 -8.30 10.72 4.90
N SER A 150 -8.92 11.89 4.76
CA SER A 150 -8.70 12.79 3.62
C SER A 150 -7.25 13.27 3.55
N LEU A 151 -6.57 13.39 4.70
CA LEU A 151 -5.14 13.71 4.76
C LEU A 151 -4.25 12.64 4.09
N LEU A 152 -4.76 11.43 3.85
CA LEU A 152 -4.05 10.37 3.14
C LEU A 152 -4.15 10.50 1.60
N GLN A 153 -4.97 11.41 1.08
CA GLN A 153 -5.13 11.62 -0.36
C GLN A 153 -4.01 12.48 -0.95
N ASP A 154 -3.52 13.46 -0.17
CA ASP A 154 -2.78 14.60 -0.74
C ASP A 154 -1.26 14.49 -0.69
N ARG A 155 -0.67 13.51 0.00
CA ARG A 155 0.79 13.43 0.15
C ARG A 155 1.32 12.00 0.13
N ILE A 156 1.99 11.65 -0.97
CA ILE A 156 2.80 10.44 -1.05
C ILE A 156 4.27 10.85 -1.04
N THR A 157 4.93 10.63 0.09
CA THR A 157 6.38 10.81 0.16
C THR A 157 7.06 9.73 -0.69
N PRO A 158 7.97 10.08 -1.61
CA PRO A 158 8.72 9.11 -2.38
C PRO A 158 9.61 8.26 -1.45
N PHE A 159 9.90 7.02 -1.86
CA PHE A 159 10.90 6.20 -1.17
C PHE A 159 12.32 6.55 -1.59
N SER A 160 13.32 6.08 -0.85
CA SER A 160 14.73 6.41 -1.07
C SER A 160 15.17 6.22 -2.53
N THR A 161 15.79 7.25 -3.10
CA THR A 161 16.38 7.20 -4.44
C THR A 161 17.45 6.12 -4.56
N GLU A 162 18.23 5.86 -3.51
CA GLU A 162 19.24 4.80 -3.53
C GLU A 162 18.61 3.43 -3.76
N VAL A 163 17.51 3.15 -3.04
CA VAL A 163 16.74 1.90 -3.22
C VAL A 163 16.15 1.84 -4.62
N ALA A 164 15.64 2.95 -5.16
CA ALA A 164 15.08 2.99 -6.50
C ALA A 164 16.13 2.72 -7.59
N LEU A 165 17.29 3.35 -7.51
CA LEU A 165 18.38 3.14 -8.48
C LEU A 165 18.93 1.71 -8.41
N ASP A 166 19.15 1.18 -7.20
CA ASP A 166 19.56 -0.22 -7.00
C ASP A 166 18.52 -1.22 -7.55
N THR A 167 17.23 -0.89 -7.44
CA THR A 167 16.15 -1.71 -8.04
C THR A 167 16.24 -1.73 -9.56
N ILE A 168 16.44 -0.57 -10.20
CA ILE A 168 16.59 -0.48 -11.65
C ILE A 168 17.78 -1.33 -12.13
N GLU A 169 18.94 -1.21 -11.47
CA GLU A 169 20.15 -1.95 -11.85
C GLU A 169 19.94 -3.47 -11.71
N LYS A 170 19.29 -3.90 -10.64
CA LYS A 170 18.98 -5.33 -10.40
C LYS A 170 18.00 -5.91 -11.40
N GLU A 171 16.96 -5.16 -11.78
CA GLU A 171 15.94 -5.64 -12.71
C GLU A 171 16.42 -5.63 -14.17
N LEU A 172 17.22 -4.65 -14.56
CA LEU A 172 17.71 -4.51 -15.93
C LEU A 172 19.08 -5.16 -16.15
N GLY A 173 19.78 -5.56 -15.08
CA GLY A 173 21.08 -6.23 -15.13
C GLY A 173 22.23 -5.36 -15.67
N LEU A 174 22.03 -4.04 -15.72
CA LEU A 174 22.98 -3.05 -16.25
C LEU A 174 23.12 -1.90 -15.26
N GLN A 175 24.29 -1.28 -15.21
CA GLN A 175 24.51 -0.10 -14.38
C GLN A 175 23.73 1.11 -14.92
N ILE A 176 23.30 2.03 -14.04
CA ILE A 176 22.52 3.21 -14.42
C ILE A 176 23.23 4.05 -15.51
N ASP A 177 24.55 4.15 -15.45
CA ASP A 177 25.37 4.93 -16.37
C ASP A 177 25.47 4.34 -17.78
N GLU A 178 25.26 3.03 -17.92
CA GLU A 178 25.14 2.32 -19.20
C GLU A 178 23.74 2.48 -19.80
N LEU A 179 22.70 2.54 -18.95
CA LEU A 179 21.31 2.68 -19.35
C LEU A 179 20.95 4.11 -19.77
N PHE A 180 21.34 5.10 -18.96
CA PHE A 180 20.93 6.48 -19.09
C PHE A 180 22.13 7.41 -19.24
N SER A 181 22.03 8.38 -20.16
CA SER A 181 23.01 9.47 -20.25
C SER A 181 22.77 10.53 -19.18
N GLU A 182 21.51 10.70 -18.76
CA GLU A 182 21.08 11.64 -17.71
C GLU A 182 19.90 11.04 -16.95
N ILE A 183 19.83 11.20 -15.63
CA ILE A 183 18.68 10.86 -14.78
C ILE A 183 18.50 11.94 -13.71
N SER A 184 17.25 12.27 -13.38
CA SER A 184 16.96 13.26 -12.33
C SER A 184 17.49 12.79 -10.96
N PRO A 185 18.12 13.67 -10.16
CA PRO A 185 18.62 13.33 -8.81
C PRO A 185 17.49 12.94 -7.85
N GLU A 186 16.34 13.55 -8.05
CA GLU A 186 15.14 13.35 -7.27
C GLU A 186 14.01 12.85 -8.17
N PRO A 187 13.05 12.09 -7.60
CA PRO A 187 11.88 11.67 -8.36
C PRO A 187 11.02 12.88 -8.73
N VAL A 188 10.64 12.96 -9.99
CA VAL A 188 9.77 14.02 -10.55
C VAL A 188 8.34 13.89 -10.04
N ALA A 189 7.91 12.66 -9.72
CA ALA A 189 6.63 12.39 -9.09
C ALA A 189 6.66 11.11 -8.26
N ALA A 190 5.81 11.04 -7.25
CA ALA A 190 5.39 9.78 -6.63
C ALA A 190 4.04 9.38 -7.24
N ALA A 191 4.05 8.44 -8.19
CA ALA A 191 2.82 8.05 -8.89
C ALA A 191 1.85 7.23 -8.01
N SER A 192 2.37 6.59 -6.95
CA SER A 192 1.60 5.77 -6.01
C SER A 192 2.44 5.50 -4.76
N LEU A 193 1.81 4.98 -3.70
CA LEU A 193 2.46 4.61 -2.43
C LEU A 193 3.64 3.64 -2.57
N GLY A 194 3.69 2.92 -3.70
CA GLY A 194 4.76 2.01 -4.03
C GLY A 194 5.54 2.37 -5.29
N GLN A 195 5.42 3.59 -5.84
CA GLN A 195 6.08 3.95 -7.10
C GLN A 195 6.64 5.37 -7.09
N VAL A 196 7.85 5.51 -7.61
CA VAL A 196 8.49 6.80 -7.89
C VAL A 196 8.80 6.91 -9.37
N VAL A 197 8.79 8.12 -9.90
CA VAL A 197 9.01 8.39 -11.32
C VAL A 197 10.20 9.31 -11.47
N TYR A 198 11.22 8.85 -12.19
CA TYR A 198 12.36 9.65 -12.59
C TYR A 198 12.20 10.09 -14.04
N GLN A 199 12.71 11.28 -14.36
CA GLN A 199 12.94 11.66 -15.75
C GLN A 199 14.36 11.24 -16.10
N ALA A 200 14.52 10.48 -17.18
CA ALA A 200 15.82 10.04 -17.64
C ALA A 200 15.95 10.20 -19.14
N ARG A 201 17.19 10.24 -19.64
CA ARG A 201 17.54 10.22 -21.05
C ARG A 201 18.26 8.92 -21.36
N LEU A 202 17.73 8.13 -22.29
CA LEU A 202 18.33 6.87 -22.71
C LEU A 202 19.66 7.13 -23.42
N ARG A 203 20.72 6.41 -23.02
CA ARG A 203 22.05 6.60 -23.60
C ARG A 203 22.12 6.21 -25.07
N ARG A 204 21.46 5.11 -25.45
CA ARG A 204 21.51 4.56 -26.82
C ARG A 204 20.69 5.36 -27.83
N SER A 205 19.51 5.84 -27.44
CA SER A 205 18.58 6.51 -28.36
C SER A 205 18.49 8.03 -28.16
N GLY A 206 19.00 8.57 -27.05
CA GLY A 206 18.88 9.99 -26.70
C GLY A 206 17.48 10.44 -26.28
N GLN A 207 16.49 9.53 -26.28
CA GLN A 207 15.10 9.82 -25.97
C GLN A 207 14.92 10.10 -24.47
N VAL A 208 14.06 11.08 -24.16
CA VAL A 208 13.64 11.38 -22.79
C VAL A 208 12.48 10.47 -22.41
N VAL A 209 12.62 9.77 -21.29
CA VAL A 209 11.67 8.76 -20.80
C VAL A 209 11.33 9.02 -19.33
N ALA A 210 10.14 8.59 -18.94
CA ALA A 210 9.73 8.52 -17.54
C ALA A 210 10.01 7.11 -17.01
N VAL A 211 10.96 6.98 -16.10
CA VAL A 211 11.35 5.70 -15.47
C VAL A 211 10.51 5.52 -14.20
N LYS A 212 9.52 4.64 -14.27
CA LYS A 212 8.69 4.28 -13.11
C LYS A 212 9.36 3.14 -12.37
N VAL A 213 9.74 3.38 -11.11
CA VAL A 213 10.36 2.37 -10.26
C VAL A 213 9.35 1.95 -9.20
N GLN A 214 9.11 0.65 -9.12
CA GLN A 214 8.29 0.07 -8.06
C GLN A 214 9.15 -0.16 -6.82
N ARG A 215 8.61 0.17 -5.65
CA ARG A 215 9.25 -0.09 -4.37
C ARG A 215 9.43 -1.62 -4.18
N PRO A 216 10.64 -2.10 -3.86
CA PRO A 216 10.86 -3.52 -3.61
C PRO A 216 9.89 -4.10 -2.58
N GLY A 217 9.36 -5.29 -2.84
CA GLY A 217 8.47 -6.01 -1.93
C GLY A 217 7.09 -5.37 -1.73
N VAL A 218 6.77 -4.25 -2.38
CA VAL A 218 5.45 -3.60 -2.21
C VAL A 218 4.31 -4.46 -2.76
N GLN A 219 4.56 -5.12 -3.89
CA GLN A 219 3.61 -5.99 -4.55
C GLN A 219 3.29 -7.22 -3.70
N ALA A 220 4.31 -7.78 -3.06
CA ALA A 220 4.19 -8.86 -2.11
C ALA A 220 3.37 -8.46 -0.89
N ALA A 221 3.65 -7.28 -0.31
CA ALA A 221 2.89 -6.76 0.81
C ALA A 221 1.41 -6.63 0.46
N ILE A 222 1.12 -5.96 -0.66
CA ILE A 222 -0.25 -5.75 -1.14
C ILE A 222 -0.95 -7.09 -1.41
N SER A 223 -0.27 -8.04 -2.05
CA SER A 223 -0.86 -9.34 -2.38
C SER A 223 -1.21 -10.15 -1.14
N LEU A 224 -0.32 -10.16 -0.14
CA LEU A 224 -0.58 -10.79 1.15
C LEU A 224 -1.74 -10.13 1.90
N ASP A 225 -1.77 -8.80 1.93
CA ASP A 225 -2.83 -8.06 2.60
C ASP A 225 -4.20 -8.29 1.93
N ILE A 226 -4.26 -8.31 0.60
CA ILE A 226 -5.49 -8.63 -0.16
C ILE A 226 -5.95 -10.06 0.13
N LEU A 227 -5.02 -11.03 0.23
CA LEU A 227 -5.35 -12.41 0.59
C LEU A 227 -6.01 -12.47 1.98
N ILE A 228 -5.42 -11.78 2.97
CA ILE A 228 -5.95 -11.70 4.33
C ILE A 228 -7.33 -11.04 4.33
N LEU A 229 -7.49 -9.90 3.66
CA LEU A 229 -8.77 -9.19 3.58
C LEU A 229 -9.86 -10.02 2.90
N ARG A 230 -9.52 -10.77 1.86
CA ARG A 230 -10.46 -11.69 1.19
C ARG A 230 -10.89 -12.81 2.12
N PHE A 231 -9.97 -13.37 2.89
CA PHE A 231 -10.29 -14.38 3.90
C PHE A 231 -11.24 -13.81 4.95
N LEU A 232 -10.92 -12.63 5.50
CA LEU A 232 -11.77 -11.95 6.50
C LEU A 232 -13.16 -11.61 5.94
N ALA A 233 -13.25 -11.09 4.72
CA ALA A 233 -14.52 -10.81 4.06
C ALA A 233 -15.37 -12.07 3.88
N GLY A 234 -14.75 -13.21 3.56
CA GLY A 234 -15.42 -14.51 3.51
C GLY A 234 -15.97 -14.95 4.86
N VAL A 235 -15.21 -14.76 5.94
CA VAL A 235 -15.64 -15.05 7.32
C VAL A 235 -16.82 -14.16 7.72
N VAL A 236 -16.73 -12.85 7.47
CA VAL A 236 -17.80 -11.88 7.76
C VAL A 236 -19.07 -12.22 7.00
N LYS A 237 -18.98 -12.53 5.70
CA LYS A 237 -20.15 -12.92 4.89
C LYS A 237 -20.80 -14.19 5.43
N LYS A 238 -20.01 -15.17 5.87
CA LYS A 238 -20.52 -16.42 6.46
C LYS A 238 -21.18 -16.16 7.82
N ALA A 239 -20.58 -15.32 8.66
CA ALA A 239 -21.14 -14.93 9.96
C ALA A 239 -22.44 -14.13 9.80
N GLY A 240 -22.50 -13.18 8.86
CA GLY A 240 -23.71 -12.42 8.56
C GLY A 240 -24.86 -13.31 8.11
N LYS A 241 -24.59 -14.28 7.24
CA LYS A 241 -25.59 -15.28 6.85
C LYS A 241 -26.08 -16.10 8.04
N PHE A 242 -25.17 -16.55 8.91
CA PHE A 242 -25.53 -17.27 10.13
C PHE A 242 -26.46 -16.46 11.04
N ASN A 243 -26.24 -15.15 11.18
CA ASN A 243 -27.07 -14.30 12.02
C ASN A 243 -28.49 -14.13 11.43
N THR A 244 -28.61 -13.98 10.12
CA THR A 244 -29.92 -13.93 9.43
C THR A 244 -30.65 -15.27 9.54
N ASP A 245 -29.95 -16.39 9.34
CA ASP A 245 -30.52 -17.73 9.46
C ASP A 245 -31.03 -17.99 10.91
N LEU A 246 -30.32 -17.52 11.93
CA LEU A 246 -30.75 -17.61 13.34
C LEU A 246 -32.00 -16.76 13.62
N GLN A 247 -32.04 -15.52 13.12
CA GLN A 247 -33.22 -14.66 13.26
C GLN A 247 -34.46 -15.30 12.59
N GLU A 248 -34.33 -15.86 11.38
CA GLU A 248 -35.44 -16.55 10.72
C GLU A 248 -35.93 -17.78 11.51
N MET A 249 -35.02 -18.53 12.14
CA MET A 249 -35.38 -19.65 13.00
C MET A 249 -36.15 -19.23 14.26
N ASP A 250 -35.74 -18.13 14.89
CA ASP A 250 -36.42 -17.60 16.08
C ASP A 250 -37.82 -17.07 15.72
N TYR A 251 -37.99 -16.37 14.60
CA TYR A 251 -39.31 -15.93 14.12
C TYR A 251 -40.25 -17.10 13.81
N ARG A 252 -39.75 -18.19 13.22
CA ARG A 252 -40.56 -19.39 12.97
C ARG A 252 -41.02 -20.05 14.28
N LYS A 253 -40.13 -20.15 15.27
CA LYS A 253 -40.47 -20.70 16.59
C LYS A 253 -41.45 -19.81 17.36
N GLU A 254 -41.33 -18.50 17.24
CA GLU A 254 -42.26 -17.55 17.84
C GLU A 254 -43.66 -17.65 17.20
N ALA A 255 -43.74 -17.77 15.86
CA ALA A 255 -44.99 -18.00 15.15
C ALA A 255 -45.66 -19.34 15.51
N ASP A 256 -44.89 -20.42 15.61
CA ASP A 256 -45.40 -21.75 15.99
C ASP A 256 -45.88 -21.79 17.46
N ASN A 257 -45.23 -21.05 18.35
CA ASN A 257 -45.70 -20.91 19.74
C ASN A 257 -46.97 -20.07 19.82
N GLY A 258 -47.11 -19.01 19.02
CA GLY A 258 -48.32 -18.18 18.96
C GLY A 258 -49.58 -18.96 18.53
N LEU A 259 -49.42 -20.02 17.73
CA LEU A 259 -50.51 -20.92 17.33
C LEU A 259 -50.91 -21.92 18.43
N LYS A 260 -50.04 -22.19 19.42
CA LYS A 260 -50.32 -23.10 20.55
C LYS A 260 -51.09 -22.46 21.70
N PHE A 261 -51.16 -21.13 21.75
CA PHE A 261 -51.85 -20.37 22.80
C PHE A 261 -53.20 -19.79 22.35
N ARG A 262 -53.77 -20.31 21.26
CA ARG A 262 -55.06 -19.88 20.71
C ARG A 262 -56.11 -20.98 20.78
#